data_AF-A0AAV7WRA5-F1
#
_entry.id   AF-A0AAV7WRA5-F1
#
_cell.length_a   1.000
_cell.length_b   1.000
_cell.length_c   1.000
_cell.angle_alpha   90.00
_cell.angle_beta   90.00
_cell.angle_gamma   90.00
#
_symmetry.space_group_name_H-M   'P 1'
#
loop_
_entity.id
_entity.type
_entity.pdbx_description
1 polymer ?
#
loop_
_entity_poly.entity_id
_entity_poly.type
_entity_poly.pdbx_seq_one_letter_code
_entity_poly.pdbx_strand_id
1 'polypeptide(L)'
;MIPPEEGDSAMGAEAGEKEGGTLTLADLMAEINGSKEEIVVKIDSVVIDVNFLSTDLRKIADRVTETVGKVSELQREVKELKDTMTNVSKMTAHFEEMAENTEGRSNRKNFVGFPERVEGQSADLFLEEWIVTVLHQKMLSKFFSIERGYTRYWSYRRGLRCLQGQ
;
A
#
# COMPACT_ATOMS: atom_id res chain seq x y z
N MET A 1 41.37 -14.83 4.65
CA MET A 1 42.52 -14.00 5.05
C MET A 1 43.52 -14.94 5.71
N ILE A 2 44.78 -14.87 5.29
CA ILE A 2 45.96 -15.72 5.58
C ILE A 2 46.02 -17.04 4.76
N PRO A 3 46.97 -17.16 3.80
CA PRO A 3 47.65 -18.41 3.48
C PRO A 3 48.99 -18.51 4.22
N PRO A 4 49.48 -19.70 4.60
CA PRO A 4 50.77 -19.85 5.27
C PRO A 4 51.90 -20.32 4.35
N GLU A 5 53.09 -19.81 4.73
CA GLU A 5 54.42 -20.44 4.78
C GLU A 5 55.18 -20.69 3.47
N GLU A 6 56.31 -19.98 3.44
CA GLU A 6 57.44 -20.01 2.54
C GLU A 6 58.11 -21.39 2.49
N GLY A 7 58.49 -21.80 1.28
CA GLY A 7 59.36 -22.93 0.99
C GLY A 7 60.62 -22.41 0.31
N ASP A 8 61.73 -22.63 0.99
CA ASP A 8 63.07 -22.12 0.74
C ASP A 8 63.75 -22.72 -0.51
N SER A 9 64.80 -22.03 -0.96
CA SER A 9 65.92 -22.51 -1.80
C SER A 9 65.71 -22.66 -3.32
N ALA A 10 66.32 -21.74 -4.09
CA ALA A 10 67.38 -22.09 -5.06
C ALA A 10 67.93 -20.87 -5.82
N MET A 11 69.28 -20.79 -5.77
CA MET A 11 70.19 -20.39 -6.85
C MET A 11 70.43 -18.91 -7.14
N GLY A 12 71.64 -18.49 -6.77
CA GLY A 12 72.59 -17.99 -7.77
C GLY A 12 72.53 -16.49 -8.06
N ALA A 13 72.93 -15.66 -7.09
CA ALA A 13 73.35 -14.30 -7.37
C ALA A 13 74.76 -14.31 -7.98
N GLU A 14 74.87 -14.59 -9.28
CA GLU A 14 75.98 -14.06 -10.07
C GLU A 14 75.69 -12.58 -10.31
N ALA A 15 76.37 -11.74 -9.53
CA ALA A 15 76.48 -10.31 -9.79
C ALA A 15 77.33 -10.11 -11.05
N GLY A 16 76.70 -10.29 -12.21
CA GLY A 16 77.15 -9.67 -13.45
C GLY A 16 76.85 -8.19 -13.37
N GLU A 17 77.85 -7.39 -12.99
CA GLU A 17 77.89 -5.95 -13.27
C GLU A 17 77.57 -5.78 -14.76
N LYS A 18 76.34 -5.35 -15.07
CA LYS A 18 76.00 -4.88 -16.40
C LYS A 18 76.80 -3.60 -16.62
N GLU A 19 77.75 -3.73 -17.53
CA GLU A 19 78.44 -2.64 -18.20
C GLU A 19 77.51 -1.42 -18.35
N GLY A 20 77.98 -0.27 -17.91
CA GLY A 20 77.48 1.03 -18.35
C GLY A 20 77.81 1.20 -19.83
N GLY A 21 77.14 0.45 -20.68
CA GLY A 21 77.16 0.63 -22.12
C GLY A 21 76.43 1.90 -22.46
N THR A 22 77.11 2.83 -23.13
CA THR A 22 76.48 3.96 -23.82
C THR A 22 75.35 3.41 -24.70
N LEU A 23 74.10 3.65 -24.30
CA LEU A 23 72.91 3.35 -25.09
C LEU A 23 73.13 3.89 -26.49
N THR A 24 73.12 3.01 -27.49
CA THR A 24 73.27 3.44 -28.86
C THR A 24 71.99 4.16 -29.29
N LEU A 25 72.09 5.01 -30.30
CA LEU A 25 70.91 5.66 -30.87
C LEU A 25 69.85 4.63 -31.33
N ALA A 26 70.30 3.45 -31.77
CA ALA A 26 69.43 2.36 -32.17
C ALA A 26 68.63 1.77 -30.99
N ASP A 27 69.27 1.61 -29.82
CA ASP A 27 68.61 1.12 -28.60
C ASP A 27 67.53 2.11 -28.13
N LEU A 28 67.85 3.42 -28.14
CA LEU A 28 66.87 4.47 -27.81
C LEU A 28 65.68 4.49 -28.79
N MET A 29 65.92 4.32 -30.09
CA MET A 29 64.83 4.26 -31.08
C MET A 29 63.97 3.01 -30.90
N ALA A 30 64.57 1.87 -30.56
CA ALA A 30 63.84 0.64 -30.28
C ALA A 30 62.93 0.79 -29.05
N GLU A 31 63.44 1.40 -27.98
CA GLU A 31 62.68 1.65 -26.76
C GLU A 31 61.55 2.68 -26.95
N ILE A 32 61.79 3.72 -27.75
CA ILE A 32 60.75 4.69 -28.13
C ILE A 32 59.64 4.00 -28.95
N ASN A 33 59.99 3.13 -29.90
CA ASN A 33 59.01 2.41 -30.69
C ASN A 33 58.21 1.41 -29.83
N GLY A 34 58.86 0.68 -28.93
CA GLY A 34 58.19 -0.21 -27.99
C GLY A 34 57.22 0.55 -27.07
N SER A 35 57.67 1.69 -26.51
CA SER A 35 56.82 2.55 -25.69
C SER A 35 55.63 3.11 -26.47
N LYS A 36 55.84 3.50 -27.73
CA LYS A 36 54.79 3.97 -28.63
C LYS A 36 53.75 2.88 -28.89
N GLU A 37 54.18 1.66 -29.20
CA GLU A 37 53.28 0.53 -29.41
C GLU A 37 52.46 0.21 -28.15
N GLU A 38 53.09 0.21 -26.97
CA GLU A 38 52.39 0.01 -25.71
C GLU A 38 51.35 1.09 -25.43
N ILE A 39 51.68 2.36 -25.72
CA ILE A 39 50.74 3.49 -25.59
C ILE A 39 49.55 3.31 -26.55
N VAL A 40 49.79 2.89 -27.80
CA VAL A 40 48.70 2.66 -28.77
C VAL A 40 47.76 1.58 -28.26
N VAL A 41 48.28 0.45 -27.77
CA VAL A 41 47.47 -0.63 -27.20
C VAL A 41 46.64 -0.15 -26.01
N LYS A 42 47.24 0.64 -25.10
CA LYS A 42 46.54 1.21 -23.95
C LYS A 42 45.43 2.17 -24.38
N ILE A 43 45.68 3.00 -25.40
CA ILE A 43 44.67 3.91 -25.96
C ILE A 43 43.51 3.13 -26.56
N ASP A 44 43.79 2.08 -27.36
CA ASP A 44 42.75 1.25 -27.97
C ASP A 44 41.87 0.58 -26.89
N SER A 45 42.49 0.08 -25.81
CA SER A 45 41.74 -0.45 -24.65
C SER A 45 40.82 0.60 -24.02
N VAL A 46 41.33 1.81 -23.77
CA VAL A 46 40.53 2.91 -23.20
C VAL A 46 39.38 3.29 -24.12
N VAL A 47 39.59 3.31 -25.43
CA VAL A 47 38.52 3.60 -26.41
C VAL A 47 37.42 2.53 -26.36
N ILE A 48 37.78 1.26 -26.24
CA ILE A 48 36.82 0.16 -26.08
C ILE A 48 36.01 0.34 -24.80
N ASP A 49 36.67 0.62 -23.67
CA ASP A 49 36.01 0.82 -22.37
C ASP A 49 35.05 2.01 -22.40
N VAL A 50 35.46 3.13 -23.01
CA VAL A 50 34.61 4.33 -23.17
C VAL A 50 33.38 4.01 -24.03
N ASN A 51 33.53 3.22 -25.09
CA ASN A 51 32.40 2.82 -25.93
C ASN A 51 31.42 1.91 -25.17
N PHE A 52 31.94 1.01 -24.34
CA PHE A 52 31.12 0.16 -23.48
C PHE A 52 30.34 1.00 -22.46
N LEU A 53 31.01 1.93 -21.77
CA LEU A 53 30.39 2.85 -20.82
C LEU A 53 29.32 3.73 -21.48
N SER A 54 29.59 4.25 -22.69
CA SER A 54 28.62 5.03 -23.45
C SER A 54 27.35 4.23 -23.78
N THR A 55 27.52 2.97 -24.15
CA THR A 55 26.41 2.04 -24.43
C THR A 55 25.59 1.75 -23.18
N ASP A 56 26.24 1.53 -22.04
CA ASP A 56 25.54 1.26 -20.78
C ASP A 56 24.84 2.50 -20.22
N LEU A 57 25.45 3.69 -20.34
CA LEU A 57 24.79 4.95 -20.00
C LEU A 57 23.52 5.16 -20.82
N ARG A 58 23.54 4.83 -22.11
CA ARG A 58 22.36 4.91 -22.96
C ARG A 58 21.25 3.97 -22.49
N LYS A 59 21.57 2.70 -22.18
CA LYS A 59 20.59 1.75 -21.63
C LYS A 59 20.00 2.25 -20.31
N ILE A 60 20.82 2.85 -19.44
CA ILE A 60 20.35 3.43 -18.18
C ILE A 60 19.40 4.60 -18.45
N ALA A 61 19.75 5.51 -19.38
CA ALA A 61 18.89 6.63 -19.75
C ALA A 61 17.52 6.17 -20.28
N ASP A 62 17.49 5.12 -21.11
CA ASP A 62 16.25 4.52 -21.62
C ASP A 62 15.40 3.95 -20.47
N ARG A 63 16.02 3.18 -19.55
CA ARG A 63 15.33 2.63 -18.37
C ARG A 63 14.81 3.70 -17.42
N VAL A 64 15.56 4.78 -17.23
CA VAL A 64 15.14 5.92 -16.41
C VAL A 64 13.91 6.59 -17.05
N THR A 65 13.94 6.82 -18.36
CA THR A 65 12.82 7.41 -19.10
C THR A 65 11.56 6.56 -18.99
N GLU A 66 11.69 5.24 -19.18
CA GLU A 66 10.57 4.31 -19.02
C GLU A 66 10.02 4.32 -17.58
N THR A 67 10.91 4.30 -16.59
CA THR A 67 10.52 4.31 -15.17
C THR A 67 9.80 5.60 -14.80
N VAL A 68 10.28 6.75 -15.27
CA VAL A 68 9.63 8.05 -15.05
C VAL A 68 8.24 8.06 -15.69
N GLY A 69 8.08 7.51 -16.89
CA GLY A 69 6.77 7.35 -17.53
C GLY A 69 5.80 6.52 -16.69
N LYS A 70 6.25 5.35 -16.21
CA LYS A 70 5.47 4.47 -15.32
C LYS A 70 5.08 5.17 -14.01
N VAL A 71 6.01 5.91 -13.40
CA VAL A 71 5.74 6.66 -12.18
C VAL A 71 4.71 7.75 -12.42
N SER A 72 4.79 8.48 -13.53
CA SER A 72 3.81 9.51 -13.88
C SER A 72 2.41 8.93 -14.04
N GLU A 73 2.30 7.74 -14.65
CA GLU A 73 1.02 7.07 -14.81
C GLU A 73 0.45 6.59 -13.47
N LEU A 74 1.28 5.98 -12.63
CA LEU A 74 0.87 5.59 -11.26
C LEU A 74 0.44 6.80 -10.43
N GLN A 75 1.09 7.95 -10.58
CA GLN A 75 0.68 9.19 -9.90
C GLN A 75 -0.70 9.67 -10.35
N ARG A 76 -1.04 9.51 -11.64
CA ARG A 76 -2.37 9.83 -12.18
C ARG A 76 -3.43 8.89 -11.59
N GLU A 77 -3.18 7.58 -11.60
CA GLU A 77 -4.09 6.57 -11.03
C GLU A 77 -4.34 6.79 -9.54
N VAL A 78 -3.29 7.06 -8.76
CA VAL A 78 -3.42 7.35 -7.32
C VAL A 78 -4.28 8.59 -7.08
N LYS A 79 -4.14 9.63 -7.92
CA LYS A 79 -4.98 10.83 -7.82
C LYS A 79 -6.45 10.50 -8.08
N GLU A 80 -6.75 9.76 -9.14
CA GLU A 80 -8.11 9.32 -9.46
C GLU A 80 -8.71 8.44 -8.36
N LEU A 81 -7.92 7.53 -7.79
CA LEU A 81 -8.35 6.68 -6.68
C LEU A 81 -8.64 7.51 -5.42
N LYS A 82 -7.83 8.54 -5.14
CA LYS A 82 -8.10 9.46 -4.03
C LYS A 82 -9.40 10.23 -4.24
N ASP A 83 -9.64 10.73 -5.45
CA ASP A 83 -10.85 11.48 -5.77
C ASP A 83 -12.09 10.59 -5.63
N THR A 84 -12.05 9.36 -6.16
CA THR A 84 -13.15 8.38 -6.00
C THR A 84 -13.39 8.02 -4.53
N MET A 85 -12.34 7.78 -3.75
CA MET A 85 -12.46 7.50 -2.32
C MET A 85 -13.12 8.66 -1.58
N THR A 86 -12.74 9.92 -1.86
CA THR A 86 -13.40 11.07 -1.23
C THR A 86 -14.88 11.16 -1.58
N ASN A 87 -15.26 10.82 -2.82
CA ASN A 87 -16.66 10.80 -3.22
C ASN A 87 -17.44 9.70 -2.50
N VAL A 88 -16.87 8.49 -2.42
CA VAL A 88 -17.48 7.37 -1.68
C VAL A 88 -17.64 7.73 -0.21
N SER A 89 -16.63 8.30 0.45
CA SER A 89 -16.74 8.71 1.85
C SER A 89 -17.85 9.75 2.07
N LYS A 90 -18.02 10.71 1.15
CA LYS A 90 -19.14 11.68 1.22
C LYS A 90 -20.49 10.99 1.07
N MET A 91 -20.61 10.05 0.13
CA MET A 91 -21.84 9.29 -0.06
C MET A 91 -22.16 8.44 1.16
N THR A 92 -21.17 7.78 1.77
CA THR A 92 -21.34 7.00 3.00
C THR A 92 -21.85 7.90 4.13
N ALA A 93 -21.22 9.04 4.37
CA ALA A 93 -21.66 9.99 5.40
C ALA A 93 -23.10 10.47 5.16
N HIS A 94 -23.45 10.78 3.91
CA HIS A 94 -24.82 11.16 3.54
C HIS A 94 -25.83 10.03 3.79
N PHE A 95 -25.48 8.78 3.45
CA PHE A 95 -26.36 7.64 3.72
C PHE A 95 -26.49 7.33 5.20
N GLU A 96 -25.43 7.50 5.99
CA GLU A 96 -25.46 7.39 7.45
C GLU A 96 -26.40 8.43 8.07
N GLU A 97 -26.30 9.71 7.64
CA GLU A 97 -27.21 10.76 8.09
C GLU A 97 -28.67 10.45 7.73
N MET A 98 -28.93 9.97 6.51
CA MET A 98 -30.27 9.56 6.10
C MET A 98 -30.78 8.37 6.92
N ALA A 99 -29.92 7.39 7.20
CA ALA A 99 -30.28 6.24 8.05
C ALA A 99 -30.64 6.70 9.47
N GLU A 100 -29.81 7.55 10.09
CA GLU A 100 -30.07 8.09 11.42
C GLU A 100 -31.36 8.93 11.46
N ASN A 101 -31.58 9.77 10.45
CA ASN A 101 -32.81 10.56 10.35
C ASN A 101 -34.05 9.67 10.20
N THR A 102 -33.99 8.62 9.38
CA THR A 102 -35.12 7.68 9.21
C THR A 102 -35.37 6.86 10.48
N GLU A 103 -34.32 6.41 11.16
CA GLU A 103 -34.42 5.75 12.45
C GLU A 103 -35.00 6.69 13.51
N GLY A 104 -34.52 7.92 13.60
CA GLY A 104 -35.05 8.95 14.50
C GLY A 104 -36.54 9.23 14.25
N ARG A 105 -36.95 9.35 12.99
CA ARG A 105 -38.37 9.52 12.62
C ARG A 105 -39.21 8.29 12.94
N SER A 106 -38.66 7.09 12.80
CA SER A 106 -39.31 5.82 13.17
C SER A 106 -39.51 5.75 14.69
N ASN A 107 -38.46 6.04 15.46
CA ASN A 107 -38.50 6.00 16.92
C ASN A 107 -39.42 7.06 17.53
N ARG A 108 -39.57 8.24 16.91
CA ARG A 108 -40.57 9.25 17.32
C ARG A 108 -42.02 8.80 17.15
N LYS A 109 -42.28 7.79 16.31
CA LYS A 109 -43.61 7.22 16.08
C LYS A 109 -43.88 5.97 16.92
N ASN A 110 -42.88 5.50 17.66
CA ASN A 110 -43.05 4.36 18.55
C ASN A 110 -43.60 4.84 19.89
N PHE A 111 -44.72 4.27 20.30
CA PHE A 111 -45.27 4.45 21.63
C PHE A 111 -44.44 3.63 22.63
N VAL A 112 -43.90 4.28 23.66
CA VAL A 112 -43.08 3.66 24.71
C VAL A 112 -43.89 3.57 26.00
N GLY A 113 -43.73 2.50 26.77
CA GLY A 113 -44.35 2.36 28.10
C GLY A 113 -45.59 1.47 28.17
N PHE A 114 -45.80 0.58 27.20
CA PHE A 114 -46.83 -0.45 27.32
C PHE A 114 -46.48 -1.46 28.42
N PRO A 115 -47.48 -1.91 29.21
CA PRO A 115 -47.22 -2.96 30.17
C PRO A 115 -46.81 -4.23 29.41
N GLU A 116 -45.59 -4.71 29.67
CA GLU A 116 -45.09 -5.90 29.00
C GLU A 116 -45.84 -7.15 29.50
N ARG A 117 -46.09 -8.11 28.59
CA ARG A 117 -46.64 -9.46 28.87
C ARG A 117 -48.12 -9.54 29.27
N VAL A 118 -48.88 -8.46 29.14
CA VAL A 118 -50.36 -8.47 29.34
C VAL A 118 -51.16 -8.54 28.04
N GLU A 119 -50.45 -8.52 26.90
CA GLU A 119 -51.01 -8.39 25.54
C GLU A 119 -51.77 -9.65 25.06
N GLY A 120 -51.61 -10.79 25.73
CA GLY A 120 -52.27 -12.04 25.34
C GLY A 120 -51.79 -12.57 23.97
N GLN A 121 -52.70 -13.17 23.20
CA GLN A 121 -52.40 -13.84 21.94
C GLN A 121 -52.36 -12.89 20.72
N SER A 122 -52.88 -11.67 20.85
CA SER A 122 -52.98 -10.69 19.77
C SER A 122 -52.68 -9.28 20.28
N ALA A 123 -51.48 -8.78 19.98
CA ALA A 123 -51.04 -7.45 20.38
C ALA A 123 -51.91 -6.33 19.80
N ASP A 124 -52.43 -6.50 18.58
CA ASP A 124 -53.25 -5.50 17.90
C ASP A 124 -54.54 -5.16 18.67
N LEU A 125 -55.30 -6.20 19.05
CA LEU A 125 -56.55 -6.04 19.80
C LEU A 125 -56.31 -5.44 21.19
N PHE A 126 -55.23 -5.86 21.86
CA PHE A 126 -54.84 -5.31 23.15
C PHE A 126 -54.55 -3.80 23.05
N LEU A 127 -53.81 -3.38 22.01
CA LEU A 127 -53.48 -1.98 21.80
C LEU A 127 -54.72 -1.14 21.50
N GLU A 128 -55.66 -1.64 20.69
CA GLU A 128 -56.92 -0.96 20.40
C GLU A 128 -57.76 -0.75 21.67
N GLU A 129 -57.89 -1.78 22.51
CA GLU A 129 -58.63 -1.71 23.78
C GLU A 129 -57.93 -0.81 24.82
N TRP A 130 -56.60 -0.89 24.92
CA TRP A 130 -55.80 -0.08 25.83
C TRP A 130 -55.91 1.42 25.49
N ILE A 131 -55.84 1.79 24.21
CA ILE A 131 -55.96 3.20 23.77
C ILE A 131 -57.32 3.78 24.18
N VAL A 132 -58.41 3.03 23.94
CA VAL A 132 -59.76 3.46 24.34
C VAL A 132 -59.86 3.62 25.85
N THR A 133 -59.23 2.73 26.61
CA THR A 133 -59.23 2.74 28.08
C THR A 133 -58.44 3.92 28.64
N VAL A 134 -57.21 4.15 28.17
CA VAL A 134 -56.34 5.23 28.68
C VAL A 134 -56.88 6.62 28.30
N LEU A 135 -57.36 6.78 27.07
CA LEU A 135 -57.87 8.07 26.58
C LEU A 135 -59.32 8.34 27.01
N HIS A 136 -60.01 7.38 27.62
CA HIS A 136 -61.41 7.45 28.06
C HIS A 136 -62.39 7.90 26.95
N GLN A 137 -62.03 7.71 25.68
CA GLN A 137 -62.81 8.14 24.53
C GLN A 137 -63.24 6.92 23.72
N LYS A 138 -64.40 6.36 24.07
CA LYS A 138 -65.06 5.25 23.37
C LYS A 138 -65.34 5.54 21.89
N MET A 139 -65.35 6.81 21.49
CA MET A 139 -65.57 7.24 20.12
C MET A 139 -64.39 6.92 19.19
N LEU A 140 -63.17 6.78 19.73
CA LEU A 140 -61.97 6.59 18.92
C LEU A 140 -61.90 5.21 18.26
N SER A 141 -62.58 4.19 18.79
CA SER A 141 -62.55 2.83 18.24
C SER A 141 -63.14 2.72 16.81
N LYS A 142 -63.86 3.75 16.35
CA LYS A 142 -64.42 3.81 14.98
C LYS A 142 -63.50 4.49 13.98
N PHE A 143 -62.45 5.17 14.44
CA PHE A 143 -61.63 6.07 13.61
C PHE A 143 -60.21 5.56 13.36
N PHE A 144 -59.78 4.50 14.01
CA PHE A 144 -58.47 3.88 13.75
C PHE A 144 -58.56 2.35 13.81
N SER A 145 -57.70 1.71 13.03
CA SER A 145 -57.44 0.27 13.06
C SER A 145 -55.93 0.09 13.06
N ILE A 146 -55.40 -0.73 13.96
CA ILE A 146 -53.96 -0.97 14.02
C ILE A 146 -53.58 -1.99 12.94
N GLU A 147 -52.77 -1.56 11.98
CA GLU A 147 -52.39 -2.41 10.84
C GLU A 147 -51.38 -3.50 11.25
N ARG A 148 -50.45 -3.18 12.16
CA ARG A 148 -49.43 -4.10 12.72
C ARG A 148 -48.95 -3.64 14.09
N GLY A 149 -49.03 -4.53 15.08
CA GLY A 149 -48.44 -4.43 16.41
C GLY A 149 -47.49 -5.59 16.64
N TYR A 150 -46.25 -5.29 17.01
CA TYR A 150 -45.26 -6.30 17.36
C TYR A 150 -44.40 -5.81 18.51
N THR A 151 -44.17 -6.68 19.49
CA THR A 151 -43.26 -6.41 20.60
C THR A 151 -41.82 -6.59 20.12
N ARG A 152 -41.00 -5.52 20.12
CA ARG A 152 -39.55 -5.68 19.89
C ARG A 152 -38.87 -6.07 21.20
N TYR A 153 -38.71 -7.37 21.44
CA TYR A 153 -37.74 -7.84 22.45
C TYR A 153 -36.33 -7.51 21.96
N TRP A 154 -35.73 -6.46 22.52
CA TRP A 154 -34.32 -6.14 22.31
C TRP A 154 -33.45 -7.32 22.76
N SER A 155 -32.84 -8.00 21.78
CA SER A 155 -31.75 -8.94 22.03
C SER A 155 -30.46 -8.18 22.40
N TYR A 156 -30.44 -7.51 23.56
CA TYR A 156 -29.25 -6.82 24.09
C TYR A 156 -28.19 -7.76 24.68
N ARG A 157 -28.31 -9.09 24.49
CA ARG A 157 -27.46 -10.12 25.13
C ARG A 157 -26.66 -11.03 24.17
N ARG A 158 -26.40 -10.60 22.92
CA ARG A 158 -25.47 -11.31 22.01
C ARG A 158 -24.26 -10.50 21.53
N GLY A 159 -24.11 -9.23 21.92
CA GLY A 159 -22.90 -8.45 21.60
C GLY A 159 -21.74 -8.61 22.59
N LEU A 160 -21.99 -9.10 23.82
CA LEU A 160 -21.01 -9.08 24.91
C LEU A 160 -20.23 -10.40 25.12
N ARG A 161 -20.35 -11.39 24.23
CA ARG A 161 -19.61 -12.67 24.33
C ARG A 161 -18.50 -12.88 23.30
N CYS A 162 -18.23 -11.90 22.43
CA CYS A 162 -17.11 -11.98 21.48
C CYS A 162 -15.84 -11.27 21.98
N LEU A 163 -15.83 -10.68 23.19
CA LEU A 163 -14.70 -9.93 23.73
C LEU A 163 -14.15 -10.43 25.08
N GLN A 164 -14.61 -11.58 25.58
CA GLN A 164 -14.03 -12.24 26.77
C GLN A 164 -13.92 -13.75 26.56
N GLY A 165 -13.18 -14.13 25.52
CA GLY A 165 -12.83 -15.52 25.22
C GLY A 165 -11.50 -15.60 24.50
N GLN A 166 -10.44 -15.12 25.17
CA GLN A 166 -9.11 -15.72 25.09
C GLN A 166 -8.93 -16.58 26.35
#